data_AF-A0AAD9UDC5-F1
#
_entry.id   AF-A0AAD9UDC5-F1
#
_cell.length_a   1.000
_cell.length_b   1.000
_cell.length_c   1.000
_cell.angle_alpha   90.00
_cell.angle_beta   90.00
_cell.angle_gamma   90.00
#
_symmetry.space_group_name_H-M   'P 1'
#
loop_
_entity.id
_entity.type
_entity.pdbx_description
1 polymer ?
#
loop_
_entity_poly.entity_id
_entity_poly.type
_entity_poly.pdbx_seq_one_letter_code
_entity_poly.pdbx_strand_id
1 'polypeptide(L)'
;MFNKASVGNEVLSIECVHILSCTLWYRDRQKDGTTVDTDKLIQDVIETIDLAKTHKIILSQLEEKLQDAHLQVQQSSELAQKKLQETFAGLKKSINETLDTRLQLLEAQIDQLTSDARSPLVKAEDVLKDHNKTASDLLDEGLKLLMSDDHAAISDKMKQFKARSQEVTIDGLPEVPALCDVSYITVELPPDIDQQVTSLADNFGRIMSRSPVQVTSIREQPGGLVVTWAEVDEDQPTSFSEFKLEYCSGVSGSQGNQKLEFIKAYQGPHLGYTLRHLKPFTYYSMRVCGRVEETTPWCVWSVPAVAMTRLQPYEWRDGVDGYCISNENKMATCCKDVEKPLGLYSTGQLYTCGHSVAFRIVDVGQACASDGIALTVSERESEPLNRPGSVFVSVSGTVYMDGVEKLTRLPPLTRGTMLTFDTESLLPGKIRVSIDVAGKIVTFDWVIEDASSNINSMQQTDNDIELFFVMAFSYRGWKVGVE
;
A
#
# COMPACT_ATOMS: atom_id res chain seq x y z
N MET A 1 18.71 -7.32 -30.18
CA MET A 1 18.86 -7.86 -31.56
C MET A 1 18.13 -9.20 -31.62
N PHE A 2 16.88 -9.21 -32.07
CA PHE A 2 16.20 -10.39 -32.60
C PHE A 2 15.11 -9.87 -33.54
N ASN A 3 15.29 -10.15 -34.84
CA ASN A 3 14.35 -9.80 -35.90
C ASN A 3 13.09 -10.66 -35.77
N LYS A 4 11.93 -10.02 -35.56
CA LYS A 4 10.60 -10.60 -35.77
C LYS A 4 9.73 -9.59 -36.54
N ALA A 5 10.12 -9.35 -37.79
CA ALA A 5 9.25 -8.79 -38.81
C ALA A 5 9.43 -9.68 -40.04
N SER A 6 8.34 -10.29 -40.53
CA SER A 6 8.20 -10.95 -41.86
C SER A 6 7.40 -12.27 -41.88
N VAL A 7 6.61 -12.65 -40.87
CA VAL A 7 5.77 -13.88 -40.96
C VAL A 7 4.26 -13.60 -41.09
N GLY A 8 3.82 -12.35 -40.94
CA GLY A 8 2.39 -12.00 -40.92
C GLY A 8 1.69 -11.90 -42.29
N ASN A 9 2.40 -11.61 -43.37
CA ASN A 9 1.75 -11.30 -44.66
C ASN A 9 1.69 -12.45 -45.66
N GLU A 10 2.46 -13.53 -45.50
CA GLU A 10 2.38 -14.69 -46.40
C GLU A 10 1.30 -15.70 -45.99
N VAL A 11 0.96 -15.79 -44.70
CA VAL A 11 -0.06 -16.75 -44.20
C VAL A 11 -1.48 -16.33 -44.60
N LEU A 12 -1.79 -15.03 -44.59
CA LEU A 12 -3.10 -14.50 -45.01
C LEU A 12 -3.34 -14.61 -46.53
N SER A 13 -2.26 -14.62 -47.32
CA SER A 13 -2.32 -14.82 -48.78
C SER A 13 -2.68 -16.26 -49.15
N ILE A 14 -2.11 -17.25 -48.44
CA ILE A 14 -2.31 -18.68 -48.72
C ILE A 14 -3.70 -19.15 -48.23
N GLU A 15 -4.20 -18.65 -47.11
CA GLU A 15 -5.54 -19.01 -46.59
C GLU A 15 -6.69 -18.45 -47.46
N CYS A 16 -6.56 -17.23 -47.98
CA CYS A 16 -7.55 -16.66 -48.91
C CYS A 16 -7.62 -17.42 -50.24
N VAL A 17 -6.48 -17.90 -50.75
CA VAL A 17 -6.43 -18.71 -51.99
C VAL A 17 -7.05 -20.09 -51.76
N HIS A 18 -6.96 -20.66 -50.57
CA HIS A 18 -7.59 -21.94 -50.25
C HIS A 18 -9.12 -21.84 -50.09
N ILE A 19 -9.62 -20.75 -49.51
CA ILE A 19 -11.07 -20.50 -49.40
C ILE A 19 -11.68 -20.24 -50.78
N LEU A 20 -11.02 -19.46 -51.63
CA LEU A 20 -11.48 -19.19 -53.01
C LEU A 20 -11.46 -20.45 -53.89
N SER A 21 -10.43 -21.29 -53.78
CA SER A 21 -10.37 -22.57 -54.51
C SER A 21 -11.40 -23.59 -54.02
N CYS A 22 -11.73 -23.61 -52.73
CA CYS A 22 -12.86 -24.39 -52.20
C CYS A 22 -14.22 -23.88 -52.74
N THR A 23 -14.45 -22.56 -52.80
CA THR A 23 -15.71 -22.02 -53.37
C THR A 23 -15.83 -22.26 -54.88
N LEU A 24 -14.73 -22.22 -55.64
CA LEU A 24 -14.71 -22.48 -57.08
C LEU A 24 -14.90 -23.96 -57.42
N TRP A 25 -14.27 -24.87 -56.65
CA TRP A 25 -14.50 -26.31 -56.77
C TRP A 25 -15.94 -26.70 -56.41
N TYR A 26 -16.57 -25.97 -55.48
CA TYR A 26 -17.95 -26.21 -55.04
C TYR A 26 -19.00 -25.74 -56.06
N ARG A 27 -18.72 -24.65 -56.79
CA ARG A 27 -19.64 -24.11 -57.81
C ARG A 27 -19.83 -25.05 -59.01
N ASP A 28 -18.82 -25.86 -59.32
CA ASP A 28 -18.90 -26.87 -60.39
C ASP A 28 -19.72 -28.11 -59.99
N ARG A 29 -19.98 -28.33 -58.69
CA ARG A 29 -20.70 -29.50 -58.17
C ARG A 29 -22.20 -29.26 -57.93
N GLN A 30 -22.67 -28.00 -58.00
CA GLN A 30 -24.09 -27.64 -57.91
C GLN A 30 -24.95 -28.04 -59.12
N LYS A 31 -24.40 -28.79 -60.09
CA LYS A 31 -25.18 -29.33 -61.20
C LYS A 31 -25.97 -30.60 -60.86
N ASP A 32 -25.71 -31.26 -59.74
CA ASP A 32 -26.49 -32.41 -59.27
C ASP A 32 -27.31 -32.04 -58.02
N GLY A 33 -28.64 -32.15 -58.14
CA GLY A 33 -29.60 -31.51 -57.26
C GLY A 33 -29.86 -32.24 -55.93
N THR A 34 -29.21 -31.75 -54.87
CA THR A 34 -29.59 -31.98 -53.47
C THR A 34 -29.35 -30.68 -52.66
N THR A 35 -30.32 -29.76 -52.70
CA THR A 35 -30.13 -28.34 -52.31
C THR A 35 -30.83 -27.90 -51.02
N VAL A 36 -31.03 -28.79 -50.04
CA VAL A 36 -31.55 -28.38 -48.72
C VAL A 36 -30.84 -29.17 -47.60
N ASP A 37 -29.58 -28.79 -47.32
CA ASP A 37 -28.90 -29.02 -46.02
C ASP A 37 -27.50 -28.37 -45.98
N THR A 38 -26.94 -28.06 -47.16
CA THR A 38 -25.56 -27.57 -47.30
C THR A 38 -25.34 -26.18 -46.72
N ASP A 39 -26.31 -25.27 -46.83
CA ASP A 39 -26.16 -23.89 -46.34
C ASP A 39 -26.18 -23.82 -44.81
N LYS A 40 -26.96 -24.71 -44.16
CA LYS A 40 -26.93 -24.88 -42.70
C LYS A 40 -25.59 -25.44 -42.25
N LEU A 41 -25.08 -26.47 -42.93
CA LEU A 41 -23.76 -27.02 -42.66
C LEU A 41 -22.64 -25.96 -42.82
N ILE A 42 -22.72 -25.09 -43.83
CA ILE A 42 -21.75 -24.00 -44.01
C ILE A 42 -21.85 -23.00 -42.85
N GLN A 43 -23.06 -22.61 -42.45
CA GLN A 43 -23.28 -21.71 -41.33
C GLN A 43 -22.75 -22.30 -40.00
N ASP A 44 -23.03 -23.57 -39.72
CA ASP A 44 -22.54 -24.28 -38.53
C ASP A 44 -21.00 -24.36 -38.51
N VAL A 45 -20.38 -24.58 -39.68
CA VAL A 45 -18.91 -24.57 -39.82
C VAL A 45 -18.34 -23.18 -39.57
N ILE A 46 -18.98 -22.11 -40.06
CA ILE A 46 -18.56 -20.73 -39.80
C ILE A 46 -18.63 -20.42 -38.30
N GLU A 47 -19.75 -20.73 -37.65
CA GLU A 47 -19.93 -20.51 -36.20
C GLU A 47 -18.90 -21.31 -35.38
N THR A 48 -18.62 -22.55 -35.78
CA THR A 48 -17.59 -23.39 -35.14
C THR A 48 -16.19 -22.79 -35.32
N ILE A 49 -15.86 -22.27 -36.51
CA ILE A 49 -14.58 -21.61 -36.78
C ILE A 49 -14.44 -20.34 -35.93
N ASP A 50 -15.49 -19.52 -35.82
CA ASP A 50 -15.46 -18.28 -35.03
C ASP A 50 -15.40 -18.54 -33.52
N LEU A 51 -16.06 -19.59 -33.04
CA LEU A 51 -15.89 -20.09 -31.67
C LEU A 51 -14.44 -20.57 -31.44
N ALA A 52 -13.88 -21.33 -32.37
CA ALA A 52 -12.50 -21.82 -32.28
C ALA A 52 -11.47 -20.68 -32.31
N LYS A 53 -11.68 -19.63 -33.11
CA LYS A 53 -10.85 -18.41 -33.11
C LYS A 53 -10.92 -17.69 -31.76
N THR A 54 -12.13 -17.48 -31.25
CA THR A 54 -12.34 -16.84 -29.94
C THR A 54 -11.65 -17.63 -28.83
N HIS A 55 -11.83 -18.96 -28.83
CA HIS A 55 -11.20 -19.85 -27.89
C HIS A 55 -9.67 -19.81 -27.98
N LYS A 56 -9.09 -19.79 -29.19
CA LYS A 56 -7.64 -19.65 -29.40
C LYS A 56 -7.10 -18.34 -28.80
N ILE A 57 -7.80 -17.23 -28.98
CA ILE A 57 -7.41 -15.94 -28.38
C ILE A 57 -7.40 -16.02 -26.86
N ILE A 58 -8.44 -16.60 -26.26
CA ILE A 58 -8.54 -16.81 -24.80
C ILE A 58 -7.38 -17.69 -24.30
N LEU A 59 -7.09 -18.80 -24.99
CA LEU A 59 -5.98 -19.68 -24.63
C LEU A 59 -4.63 -18.96 -24.69
N SER A 60 -4.37 -18.16 -25.72
CA SER A 60 -3.13 -17.37 -25.81
C SER A 60 -3.01 -16.34 -24.68
N GLN A 61 -4.11 -15.70 -24.27
CA GLN A 61 -4.12 -14.79 -23.12
C GLN A 61 -3.88 -15.53 -21.79
N LEU A 62 -4.40 -16.75 -21.64
CA LEU A 62 -4.15 -17.58 -20.47
C LEU A 62 -2.68 -18.05 -20.41
N GLU A 63 -2.08 -18.36 -21.56
CA GLU A 63 -0.67 -18.72 -21.65
C GLU A 63 0.23 -17.55 -21.22
N GLU A 64 -0.07 -16.32 -21.64
CA GLU A 64 0.64 -15.10 -21.20
C GLU A 64 0.53 -14.91 -19.68
N LYS A 65 -0.68 -15.01 -19.10
CA LYS A 65 -0.88 -14.93 -17.65
C LYS A 65 -0.11 -16.01 -16.88
N LEU A 66 0.00 -17.21 -17.45
CA LEU A 66 0.78 -18.29 -16.84
C LEU A 66 2.28 -17.99 -16.87
N GLN A 67 2.78 -17.41 -17.96
CA GLN A 67 4.17 -16.96 -18.06
C GLN A 67 4.48 -15.86 -17.03
N ASP A 68 3.56 -14.91 -16.84
CA ASP A 68 3.68 -13.88 -15.81
C ASP A 68 3.71 -14.48 -14.40
N ALA A 69 2.86 -15.48 -14.12
CA ALA A 69 2.86 -16.18 -12.84
C ALA A 69 4.18 -16.93 -12.59
N HIS A 70 4.75 -17.58 -13.61
CA HIS A 70 6.08 -18.20 -13.51
C HIS A 70 7.16 -17.16 -13.18
N LEU A 71 7.15 -16.02 -13.89
CA LEU A 71 8.10 -14.94 -13.66
C LEU A 71 7.96 -14.36 -12.24
N GLN A 72 6.73 -14.19 -11.77
CA GLN A 72 6.44 -13.71 -10.42
C GLN A 72 7.04 -14.64 -9.36
N VAL A 73 6.86 -15.96 -9.47
CA VAL A 73 7.42 -16.94 -8.51
C VAL A 73 8.94 -16.90 -8.53
N GLN A 74 9.55 -16.86 -9.71
CA GLN A 74 11.00 -16.79 -9.84
C GLN A 74 11.57 -15.51 -9.21
N GLN A 75 11.06 -14.34 -9.61
CA GLN A 75 11.56 -13.06 -9.11
C GLN A 75 11.31 -12.89 -7.61
N SER A 76 10.15 -13.29 -7.11
CA SER A 76 9.85 -13.21 -5.68
C SER A 76 10.77 -14.13 -4.85
N SER A 77 11.08 -15.34 -5.36
CA SER A 77 12.05 -16.23 -4.72
C SER A 77 13.46 -15.64 -4.68
N GLU A 78 13.95 -15.10 -5.81
CA GLU A 78 15.28 -14.47 -5.89
C GLU A 78 15.39 -13.27 -4.94
N LEU A 79 14.37 -12.41 -4.89
CA LEU A 79 14.31 -11.27 -3.98
C LEU A 79 14.25 -11.71 -2.51
N ALA A 80 13.46 -12.74 -2.19
CA ALA A 80 13.36 -13.29 -0.84
C ALA A 80 14.70 -13.89 -0.38
N GLN A 81 15.38 -14.65 -1.24
CA GLN A 81 16.70 -15.21 -0.96
C GLN A 81 17.73 -14.10 -0.68
N LYS A 82 17.78 -13.08 -1.54
CA LYS A 82 18.68 -11.94 -1.35
C LYS A 82 18.38 -11.22 -0.03
N LYS A 83 17.11 -10.93 0.26
CA LYS A 83 16.71 -10.26 1.50
C LYS A 83 17.07 -11.08 2.74
N LEU A 84 16.90 -12.40 2.68
CA LEU A 84 17.27 -13.31 3.76
C LEU A 84 18.78 -13.27 4.01
N GLN A 85 19.58 -13.40 2.95
CA GLN A 85 21.04 -13.34 3.03
C GLN A 85 21.53 -12.01 3.62
N GLU A 86 21.01 -10.87 3.14
CA GLU A 86 21.35 -9.54 3.67
C GLU A 86 20.97 -9.39 5.15
N THR A 87 19.79 -9.87 5.55
CA THR A 87 19.29 -9.75 6.93
C THR A 87 20.13 -10.60 7.88
N PHE A 88 20.41 -11.86 7.52
CA PHE A 88 21.25 -12.73 8.33
C PHE A 88 22.71 -12.26 8.38
N ALA A 89 23.24 -11.72 7.28
CA ALA A 89 24.59 -11.13 7.28
C ALA A 89 24.67 -9.92 8.20
N GLY A 90 23.67 -9.03 8.16
CA GLY A 90 23.57 -7.87 9.04
C GLY A 90 23.45 -8.27 10.51
N LEU A 91 22.60 -9.25 10.82
CA LEU A 91 22.42 -9.75 12.19
C LEU A 91 23.72 -10.38 12.74
N LYS A 92 24.38 -11.25 11.96
CA LYS A 92 25.67 -11.84 12.34
C LYS A 92 26.71 -10.78 12.65
N LYS A 93 26.82 -9.75 11.79
CA LYS A 93 27.72 -8.63 11.99
C LYS A 93 27.41 -7.90 13.30
N SER A 94 26.15 -7.52 13.52
CA SER A 94 25.73 -6.79 14.71
C SER A 94 25.96 -7.58 16.01
N ILE A 95 25.69 -8.90 16.00
CA ILE A 95 25.93 -9.77 17.15
C ILE A 95 27.42 -9.85 17.46
N ASN A 96 28.26 -10.12 16.45
CA ASN A 96 29.71 -10.22 16.63
C ASN A 96 30.30 -8.91 17.17
N GLU A 97 29.95 -7.76 16.58
CA GLU A 97 30.41 -6.45 17.05
C GLU A 97 30.00 -6.17 18.51
N THR A 98 28.78 -6.58 18.89
CA THR A 98 28.28 -6.41 20.26
C THR A 98 29.03 -7.30 21.25
N LEU A 99 29.29 -8.56 20.88
CA LEU A 99 30.03 -9.51 21.71
C LEU A 99 31.50 -9.09 21.87
N ASP A 100 32.16 -8.70 20.78
CA ASP A 100 33.54 -8.20 20.80
C ASP A 100 33.68 -6.95 21.69
N THR A 101 32.74 -6.00 21.55
CA THR A 101 32.70 -4.80 22.40
C THR A 101 32.51 -5.17 23.86
N ARG A 102 31.62 -6.13 24.16
CA ARG A 102 31.37 -6.56 25.54
C ARG A 102 32.59 -7.26 26.15
N LEU A 103 33.28 -8.08 25.37
CA LEU A 103 34.52 -8.75 25.79
C LEU A 103 35.60 -7.72 26.13
N GLN A 104 35.85 -6.76 25.24
CA GLN A 104 36.83 -5.69 25.49
C GLN A 104 36.53 -4.89 26.76
N LEU A 105 35.24 -4.61 27.03
CA LEU A 105 34.84 -3.93 28.26
C LEU A 105 35.13 -4.77 29.51
N LEU A 106 34.93 -6.08 29.46
CA LEU A 106 35.23 -6.98 30.57
C LEU A 106 36.74 -7.13 30.79
N GLU A 107 37.53 -7.25 29.71
CA GLU A 107 38.98 -7.27 29.78
C GLU A 107 39.54 -5.98 30.39
N ALA A 108 39.04 -4.81 29.96
CA ALA A 108 39.42 -3.53 30.54
C ALA A 108 39.07 -3.42 32.03
N GLN A 109 37.94 -3.99 32.47
CA GLN A 109 37.57 -4.05 33.88
C GLN A 109 38.52 -4.95 34.68
N ILE A 110 38.93 -6.09 34.12
CA ILE A 110 39.93 -6.97 34.73
C ILE A 110 41.26 -6.25 34.87
N ASP A 111 41.72 -5.55 33.82
CA ASP A 111 42.98 -4.80 33.85
C ASP A 111 42.94 -3.68 34.90
N GLN A 112 41.83 -2.95 34.98
CA GLN A 112 41.64 -1.91 35.97
C GLN A 112 41.68 -2.47 37.40
N LEU A 113 40.90 -3.53 37.68
CA LEU A 113 40.90 -4.19 38.99
C LEU A 113 42.29 -4.76 39.35
N THR A 114 43.00 -5.29 38.36
CA THR A 114 44.36 -5.80 38.55
C THR A 114 45.33 -4.67 38.90
N SER A 115 45.26 -3.55 38.19
CA SER A 115 46.06 -2.36 38.46
C SER A 115 45.79 -1.81 39.88
N ASP A 116 44.52 -1.69 40.25
CA ASP A 116 44.08 -1.16 41.54
C ASP A 116 44.52 -2.08 42.70
N ALA A 117 44.42 -3.39 42.53
CA ALA A 117 44.86 -4.38 43.52
C ALA A 117 46.40 -4.45 43.62
N ARG A 118 47.12 -4.29 42.51
CA ARG A 118 48.58 -4.43 42.46
C ARG A 118 49.33 -3.18 42.95
N SER A 119 48.78 -1.99 42.74
CA SER A 119 49.41 -0.72 43.15
C SER A 119 49.85 -0.68 44.62
N PRO A 120 49.02 -1.03 45.62
CA PRO A 120 49.45 -1.07 47.01
C PRO A 120 50.49 -2.15 47.30
N LEU A 121 50.42 -3.30 46.61
CA LEU A 121 51.39 -4.40 46.79
C LEU A 121 52.78 -4.02 46.30
N VAL A 122 52.88 -3.31 45.17
CA VAL A 122 54.16 -2.79 44.67
C VAL A 122 54.77 -1.79 45.66
N LYS A 123 53.95 -0.89 46.22
CA LYS A 123 54.42 0.04 47.26
C LYS A 123 54.90 -0.70 48.51
N ALA A 124 54.20 -1.75 48.94
CA ALA A 124 54.64 -2.58 50.06
C ALA A 124 55.96 -3.32 49.76
N GLU A 125 56.15 -3.79 48.53
CA GLU A 125 57.40 -4.40 48.07
C GLU A 125 58.56 -3.40 48.10
N ASP A 126 58.34 -2.15 47.66
CA ASP A 126 59.35 -1.09 47.70
C ASP A 126 59.75 -0.74 49.14
N VAL A 127 58.76 -0.62 50.04
CA VAL A 127 59.01 -0.41 51.48
C VAL A 127 59.84 -1.56 52.06
N LEU A 128 59.52 -2.81 51.72
CA LEU A 128 60.29 -3.99 52.16
C LEU A 128 61.73 -3.96 51.63
N LYS A 129 61.93 -3.59 50.35
CA LYS A 129 63.27 -3.47 49.74
C LYS A 129 64.09 -2.38 50.43
N ASP A 130 63.50 -1.23 50.73
CA ASP A 130 64.16 -0.12 51.42
C ASP A 130 64.53 -0.48 52.87
N HIS A 131 63.64 -1.16 53.60
CA HIS A 131 63.93 -1.65 54.94
C HIS A 131 65.05 -2.70 54.92
N ASN A 132 65.01 -3.64 53.97
CA ASN A 132 66.04 -4.67 53.83
C ASN A 132 67.41 -4.08 53.44
N LYS A 133 67.42 -3.09 52.55
CA LYS A 133 68.65 -2.37 52.18
C LYS A 133 69.22 -1.60 53.37
N THR A 134 68.39 -0.86 54.09
CA THR A 134 68.81 -0.11 55.28
C THR A 134 69.38 -1.04 56.36
N ALA A 135 68.72 -2.18 56.58
CA ALA A 135 69.21 -3.21 57.51
C ALA A 135 70.55 -3.80 57.05
N SER A 136 70.71 -4.07 55.74
CA SER A 136 71.97 -4.57 55.16
C SER A 136 73.10 -3.55 55.26
N ASP A 137 72.84 -2.28 54.95
CA ASP A 137 73.82 -1.18 55.04
C ASP A 137 74.30 -0.97 56.48
N LEU A 138 73.38 -1.02 57.46
CA LEU A 138 73.71 -0.95 58.89
C LEU A 138 74.52 -2.17 59.35
N LEU A 139 74.19 -3.36 58.86
CA LEU A 139 74.92 -4.58 59.18
C LEU A 139 76.35 -4.51 58.64
N ASP A 140 76.54 -4.08 57.39
CA ASP A 140 77.85 -3.89 56.78
C ASP A 140 78.68 -2.81 57.48
N GLU A 141 78.06 -1.68 57.84
CA GLU A 141 78.71 -0.60 58.59
C GLU A 141 79.16 -1.11 59.99
N GLY A 142 78.28 -1.82 60.70
CA GLY A 142 78.58 -2.41 61.99
C GLY A 142 79.70 -3.44 61.94
N LEU A 143 79.68 -4.35 60.95
CA LEU A 143 80.74 -5.33 60.75
C LEU A 143 82.09 -4.67 60.43
N LYS A 144 82.12 -3.65 59.57
CA LYS A 144 83.35 -2.89 59.26
C LYS A 144 83.92 -2.18 60.48
N LEU A 145 83.09 -1.65 61.37
CA LEU A 145 83.52 -1.03 62.62
C LEU A 145 84.13 -2.05 63.59
N LEU A 146 83.57 -3.26 63.67
CA LEU A 146 84.08 -4.33 64.54
C LEU A 146 85.41 -4.93 64.05
N MET A 147 85.69 -4.86 62.75
CA MET A 147 86.91 -5.41 62.13
C MET A 147 88.08 -4.42 62.04
N SER A 148 87.96 -3.21 62.60
CA SER A 148 88.99 -2.17 62.52
C SER A 148 89.90 -2.17 63.75
N ASP A 149 91.22 -2.05 63.54
CA ASP A 149 92.25 -2.12 64.60
C ASP A 149 92.62 -0.75 65.23
N ASP A 150 92.01 0.37 64.81
CA ASP A 150 92.32 1.72 65.30
C ASP A 150 91.30 2.22 66.34
N HIS A 151 91.52 1.83 67.60
CA HIS A 151 90.60 2.10 68.71
C HIS A 151 90.30 3.59 68.98
N ALA A 152 91.18 4.52 68.59
CA ALA A 152 90.98 5.96 68.81
C ALA A 152 90.04 6.58 67.78
N ALA A 153 90.17 6.21 66.49
CA ALA A 153 89.28 6.64 65.42
C ALA A 153 87.90 5.94 65.44
N ILE A 154 87.81 4.76 66.07
CA ILE A 154 86.57 3.98 66.19
C ILE A 154 85.59 4.61 67.18
N SER A 155 86.05 5.25 68.27
CA SER A 155 85.16 5.74 69.33
C SER A 155 84.09 6.73 68.82
N ASP A 156 84.47 7.67 67.96
CA ASP A 156 83.52 8.66 67.42
C ASP A 156 82.65 8.09 66.30
N LYS A 157 83.19 7.18 65.47
CA LYS A 157 82.38 6.44 64.48
C LYS A 157 81.38 5.49 65.15
N MET A 158 81.72 4.89 66.29
CA MET A 158 80.84 4.03 67.09
C MET A 158 79.69 4.83 67.72
N LYS A 159 79.96 6.06 68.18
CA LYS A 159 78.90 6.98 68.65
C LYS A 159 77.96 7.38 67.51
N GLN A 160 78.50 7.66 66.33
CA GLN A 160 77.70 7.98 65.13
C GLN A 160 76.86 6.79 64.66
N PHE A 161 77.44 5.58 64.60
CA PHE A 161 76.71 4.35 64.31
C PHE A 161 75.60 4.09 65.32
N LYS A 162 75.88 4.24 66.62
CA LYS A 162 74.89 4.09 67.68
C LYS A 162 73.74 5.09 67.53
N ALA A 163 74.02 6.36 67.25
CA ALA A 163 72.99 7.37 66.99
C ALA A 163 72.13 7.00 65.77
N ARG A 164 72.76 6.61 64.66
CA ARG A 164 72.07 6.20 63.43
C ARG A 164 71.23 4.94 63.61
N SER A 165 71.71 3.96 64.37
CA SER A 165 70.98 2.72 64.69
C SER A 165 69.77 2.95 65.60
N GLN A 166 69.75 4.05 66.35
CA GLN A 166 68.61 4.46 67.18
C GLN A 166 67.58 5.28 66.40
N GLU A 167 68.01 5.99 65.35
CA GLU A 167 67.14 6.71 64.42
C GLU A 167 66.44 5.77 63.43
N VAL A 168 67.10 4.68 63.01
CA VAL A 168 66.49 3.63 62.20
C VAL A 168 65.72 2.69 63.14
N THR A 169 64.39 2.66 63.03
CA THR A 169 63.54 1.73 63.79
C THR A 169 63.68 0.30 63.28
N ILE A 170 64.74 -0.40 63.68
CA ILE A 170 65.01 -1.81 63.29
C ILE A 170 63.98 -2.77 63.90
N ASP A 171 63.38 -2.42 65.04
CA ASP A 171 62.47 -3.30 65.79
C ASP A 171 61.05 -3.39 65.18
N GLY A 172 60.71 -2.57 64.19
CA GLY A 172 59.40 -2.57 63.53
C GLY A 172 59.45 -3.24 62.15
N LEU A 173 58.83 -4.41 62.01
CA LEU A 173 58.61 -5.02 60.68
C LEU A 173 57.43 -4.32 59.98
N PRO A 174 57.55 -3.98 58.69
CA PRO A 174 56.42 -3.49 57.92
C PRO A 174 55.34 -4.60 57.78
N GLU A 175 54.08 -4.21 57.90
CA GLU A 175 52.95 -5.13 57.81
C GLU A 175 52.65 -5.48 56.35
N VAL A 176 52.48 -6.77 56.06
CA VAL A 176 52.12 -7.28 54.73
C VAL A 176 50.68 -7.81 54.81
N PRO A 177 49.78 -7.39 53.90
CA PRO A 177 48.39 -7.85 53.92
C PRO A 177 48.29 -9.37 53.76
N ALA A 178 47.31 -9.99 54.43
CA ALA A 178 47.05 -11.42 54.26
C ALA A 178 46.40 -11.68 52.89
N LEU A 179 46.55 -12.90 52.35
CA LEU A 179 46.02 -13.23 51.02
C LEU A 179 44.49 -13.09 50.90
N CYS A 180 43.76 -13.27 52.00
CA CYS A 180 42.31 -13.04 52.04
C CYS A 180 41.93 -11.55 51.91
N ASP A 181 42.85 -10.65 52.24
CA ASP A 181 42.66 -9.20 52.19
C ASP A 181 43.10 -8.63 50.83
N VAL A 182 43.69 -9.46 49.96
CA VAL A 182 44.08 -9.12 48.60
C VAL A 182 42.96 -9.53 47.64
N SER A 183 42.59 -8.63 46.73
CA SER A 183 41.55 -8.90 45.72
C SER A 183 41.83 -10.17 44.90
N TYR A 184 40.84 -11.05 44.80
CA TYR A 184 40.85 -12.24 43.97
C TYR A 184 39.88 -12.09 42.80
N ILE A 185 40.41 -11.76 41.62
CA ILE A 185 39.60 -11.45 40.43
C ILE A 185 39.03 -12.75 39.84
N THR A 186 37.71 -12.82 39.73
CA THR A 186 36.98 -13.96 39.17
C THR A 186 35.96 -13.47 38.14
N VAL A 187 35.62 -14.34 37.19
CA VAL A 187 34.62 -14.05 36.15
C VAL A 187 33.50 -15.07 36.29
N GLU A 188 32.27 -14.57 36.44
CA GLU A 188 31.06 -15.37 36.43
C GLU A 188 30.36 -15.19 35.07
N LEU A 189 30.06 -16.32 34.41
CA LEU A 189 29.35 -16.34 33.14
C LEU A 189 28.01 -17.05 33.32
N PRO A 190 26.91 -16.55 32.73
CA PRO A 190 25.62 -17.21 32.81
C PRO A 190 25.68 -18.63 32.22
N PRO A 191 25.06 -19.63 32.87
CA PRO A 191 24.92 -20.95 32.29
C PRO A 191 23.95 -20.92 31.08
N ASP A 192 24.14 -21.84 30.14
CA ASP A 192 23.24 -22.13 29.01
C ASP A 192 22.97 -21.00 28.01
N ILE A 193 23.84 -19.98 27.93
CA ILE A 193 23.70 -18.89 26.97
C ILE A 193 23.70 -19.39 25.51
N ASP A 194 24.49 -20.42 25.22
CA ASP A 194 24.56 -21.03 23.88
C ASP A 194 23.19 -21.58 23.46
N GLN A 195 22.49 -22.27 24.37
CA GLN A 195 21.18 -22.84 24.09
C GLN A 195 20.13 -21.75 23.85
N GLN A 196 20.18 -20.65 24.60
CA GLN A 196 19.30 -19.50 24.39
C GLN A 196 19.54 -18.89 23.02
N VAL A 197 20.80 -18.65 22.64
CA VAL A 197 21.15 -18.09 21.32
C VAL A 197 20.74 -19.03 20.19
N THR A 198 20.96 -20.33 20.33
CA THR A 198 20.51 -21.34 19.34
C THR A 198 18.99 -21.32 19.20
N SER A 199 18.25 -21.31 20.31
CA SER A 199 16.78 -21.27 20.27
C SER A 199 16.24 -20.02 19.60
N LEU A 200 16.90 -18.86 19.78
CA LEU A 200 16.53 -17.63 19.10
C LEU A 200 16.84 -17.70 17.60
N ALA A 201 17.98 -18.29 17.23
CA ALA A 201 18.37 -18.46 15.84
C ALA A 201 17.43 -19.41 15.08
N ASP A 202 17.03 -20.53 15.70
CA ASP A 202 16.14 -21.53 15.09
C ASP A 202 14.73 -20.97 14.81
N ASN A 203 14.29 -20.00 15.62
CA ASN A 203 12.99 -19.35 15.49
C ASN A 203 13.04 -18.02 14.70
N PHE A 204 14.19 -17.65 14.15
CA PHE A 204 14.36 -16.36 13.48
C PHE A 204 13.83 -16.40 12.03
N GLY A 205 12.64 -15.81 11.86
CA GLY A 205 12.01 -15.63 10.55
C GLY A 205 11.12 -16.80 10.14
N ARG A 206 10.25 -16.56 9.15
CA ARG A 206 9.33 -17.56 8.59
C ARG A 206 9.17 -17.33 7.10
N ILE A 207 9.11 -18.41 6.33
CA ILE A 207 8.78 -18.38 4.90
C ILE A 207 7.27 -18.56 4.75
N MET A 208 6.66 -17.75 3.89
CA MET A 208 5.23 -17.81 3.58
C MET A 208 5.04 -17.90 2.08
N SER A 209 4.12 -18.76 1.63
CA SER A 209 3.77 -18.90 0.22
C SER A 209 2.88 -17.77 -0.29
N ARG A 210 2.11 -17.13 0.60
CA ARG A 210 1.24 -15.99 0.30
C ARG A 210 1.13 -15.07 1.52
N SER A 211 0.81 -13.80 1.29
CA SER A 211 0.43 -12.89 2.39
C SER A 211 -0.92 -13.31 2.98
N PRO A 212 -1.13 -13.15 4.30
CA PRO A 212 -2.41 -13.45 4.95
C PRO A 212 -3.60 -12.63 4.44
N VAL A 213 -3.34 -11.47 3.85
CA VAL A 213 -4.38 -10.58 3.32
C VAL A 213 -4.12 -10.35 1.83
N GLN A 214 -5.15 -10.48 1.01
CA GLN A 214 -5.06 -10.24 -0.44
C GLN A 214 -6.17 -9.34 -0.94
N VAL A 215 -5.84 -8.53 -1.96
CA VAL A 215 -6.86 -7.82 -2.74
C VAL A 215 -7.67 -8.86 -3.50
N THR A 216 -8.98 -8.85 -3.32
CA THR A 216 -9.91 -9.84 -3.89
C THR A 216 -10.63 -9.32 -5.11
N SER A 217 -11.03 -8.05 -5.09
CA SER A 217 -11.72 -7.42 -6.21
C SER A 217 -11.40 -5.94 -6.30
N ILE A 218 -11.45 -5.44 -7.53
CA ILE A 218 -11.32 -4.02 -7.83
C ILE A 218 -12.46 -3.69 -8.79
N ARG A 219 -13.28 -2.71 -8.42
CA ARG A 219 -14.38 -2.23 -9.25
C ARG A 219 -14.18 -0.76 -9.60
N GLU A 220 -14.40 -0.42 -10.86
CA GLU A 220 -14.33 0.97 -11.30
C GLU A 220 -15.47 1.79 -10.71
N GLN A 221 -15.17 3.03 -10.34
CA GLN A 221 -16.15 4.05 -9.97
C GLN A 221 -15.74 5.36 -10.68
N PRO A 222 -16.70 6.25 -11.01
CA PRO A 222 -16.39 7.59 -11.52
C PRO A 222 -15.32 8.30 -10.68
N GLY A 223 -14.17 8.58 -11.31
CA GLY A 223 -13.02 9.23 -10.67
C GLY A 223 -12.33 8.39 -9.57
N GLY A 224 -12.54 7.08 -9.54
CA GLY A 224 -12.05 6.23 -8.46
C GLY A 224 -12.05 4.72 -8.72
N LEU A 225 -11.62 3.97 -7.70
CA LEU A 225 -11.60 2.51 -7.67
C LEU A 225 -12.07 2.03 -6.30
N VAL A 226 -13.03 1.12 -6.26
CA VAL A 226 -13.43 0.41 -5.05
C VAL A 226 -12.57 -0.83 -4.92
N VAL A 227 -11.70 -0.85 -3.92
CA VAL A 227 -10.80 -1.97 -3.64
C VAL A 227 -11.35 -2.77 -2.48
N THR A 228 -11.48 -4.09 -2.64
CA THR A 228 -11.85 -5.00 -1.56
C THR A 228 -10.75 -6.03 -1.32
N TRP A 229 -10.62 -6.48 -0.07
CA TRP A 229 -9.65 -7.49 0.32
C TRP A 229 -10.26 -8.49 1.29
N ALA A 230 -9.59 -9.62 1.44
CA ALA A 230 -9.97 -10.66 2.39
C ALA A 230 -8.75 -11.29 3.04
N GLU A 231 -8.99 -11.87 4.21
CA GLU A 231 -8.07 -12.80 4.86
C GLU A 231 -8.11 -14.11 4.08
N VAL A 232 -6.94 -14.61 3.68
CA VAL A 232 -6.81 -15.81 2.82
C VAL A 232 -6.05 -16.94 3.51
N ASP A 233 -5.43 -16.71 4.66
CA ASP A 233 -4.65 -17.71 5.38
C ASP A 233 -5.53 -18.44 6.41
N GLU A 234 -6.16 -19.54 5.99
CA GLU A 234 -7.00 -20.37 6.87
C GLU A 234 -6.22 -21.04 8.01
N ASP A 235 -4.89 -21.14 7.88
CA ASP A 235 -4.03 -21.78 8.87
C ASP A 235 -3.66 -20.84 10.04
N GLN A 236 -4.05 -19.56 9.99
CA GLN A 236 -3.88 -18.64 11.11
C GLN A 236 -5.18 -18.44 11.90
N PRO A 237 -5.19 -18.77 13.21
CA PRO A 237 -6.39 -18.63 14.05
C PRO A 237 -6.71 -17.17 14.42
N THR A 238 -6.00 -16.19 13.86
CA THR A 238 -6.03 -14.80 14.33
C THR A 238 -6.65 -13.89 13.28
N SER A 239 -7.85 -13.39 13.56
CA SER A 239 -8.51 -12.36 12.74
C SER A 239 -7.78 -11.03 12.86
N PHE A 240 -7.55 -10.35 11.75
CA PHE A 240 -6.91 -9.04 11.77
C PHE A 240 -7.91 -7.98 12.28
N SER A 241 -7.47 -7.11 13.20
CA SER A 241 -8.30 -6.01 13.69
C SER A 241 -8.26 -4.80 12.77
N GLU A 242 -7.18 -4.66 12.00
CA GLU A 242 -6.90 -3.47 11.22
C GLU A 242 -6.12 -3.79 9.95
N PHE A 243 -6.49 -3.10 8.89
CA PHE A 243 -5.92 -3.20 7.56
C PHE A 243 -5.35 -1.86 7.13
N LYS A 244 -4.32 -1.91 6.29
CA LYS A 244 -3.72 -0.74 5.67
C LYS A 244 -3.62 -0.95 4.16
N LEU A 245 -4.23 -0.02 3.42
CA LEU A 245 -4.18 0.04 1.96
C LEU A 245 -3.22 1.14 1.52
N GLU A 246 -2.31 0.80 0.62
CA GLU A 246 -1.45 1.75 -0.08
C GLU A 246 -1.61 1.63 -1.59
N TYR A 247 -1.41 2.74 -2.31
CA TYR A 247 -1.44 2.77 -3.77
C TYR A 247 -0.34 3.67 -4.35
N CYS A 248 0.02 3.45 -5.60
CA CYS A 248 0.91 4.32 -6.36
C CYS A 248 0.44 4.43 -7.81
N SER A 249 0.77 5.55 -8.47
CA SER A 249 0.57 5.70 -9.91
C SER A 249 1.61 4.87 -10.67
N GLY A 250 1.16 4.09 -11.65
CA GLY A 250 1.98 3.19 -12.46
C GLY A 250 1.81 1.71 -12.12
N VAL A 251 2.53 0.87 -12.86
CA VAL A 251 2.50 -0.60 -12.75
C VAL A 251 3.73 -1.07 -11.98
N SER A 252 3.51 -1.60 -10.79
CA SER A 252 4.54 -2.21 -9.94
C SER A 252 5.09 -3.45 -10.61
N GLY A 253 6.41 -3.47 -10.84
CA GLY A 253 7.10 -4.56 -11.55
C GLY A 253 7.43 -4.29 -13.01
N SER A 254 7.02 -3.13 -13.57
CA SER A 254 7.52 -2.69 -14.88
C SER A 254 9.03 -2.41 -14.81
N GLN A 255 9.79 -2.76 -15.85
CA GLN A 255 11.27 -2.71 -15.90
C GLN A 255 11.89 -1.29 -15.83
N GLY A 256 11.13 -0.27 -15.40
CA GLY A 256 11.67 1.04 -15.08
C GLY A 256 12.27 1.04 -13.67
N ASN A 257 13.55 1.41 -13.56
CA ASN A 257 14.28 1.62 -12.29
C ASN A 257 13.70 2.71 -11.36
N GLN A 258 12.45 3.12 -11.54
CA GLN A 258 11.76 4.05 -10.66
C GLN A 258 11.13 3.27 -9.51
N LYS A 259 11.70 3.47 -8.31
CA LYS A 259 11.10 3.00 -7.06
C LYS A 259 9.73 3.68 -6.92
N LEU A 260 8.66 2.93 -7.15
CA LEU A 260 7.31 3.44 -6.98
C LEU A 260 7.08 3.74 -5.49
N GLU A 261 6.71 4.99 -5.22
CA GLU A 261 6.37 5.43 -3.88
C GLU A 261 4.89 5.15 -3.62
N PHE A 262 4.64 4.22 -2.70
CA PHE A 262 3.30 3.86 -2.26
C PHE A 262 2.81 4.86 -1.21
N ILE A 263 1.64 5.43 -1.45
CA ILE A 263 0.98 6.41 -0.58
C ILE A 263 -0.15 5.70 0.18
N LYS A 264 -0.27 6.01 1.48
CA LYS A 264 -1.35 5.48 2.31
C LYS A 264 -2.70 6.06 1.90
N ALA A 265 -3.63 5.18 1.52
CA ALA A 265 -5.00 5.54 1.19
C ALA A 265 -5.97 5.29 2.35
N TYR A 266 -5.78 4.19 3.06
CA TYR A 266 -6.70 3.76 4.11
C TYR A 266 -5.96 3.04 5.23
N GLN A 267 -6.46 3.21 6.45
CA GLN A 267 -6.04 2.49 7.63
C GLN A 267 -7.26 2.34 8.56
N GLY A 268 -7.64 1.10 8.87
CA GLY A 268 -8.81 0.82 9.71
C GLY A 268 -9.35 -0.61 9.55
N PRO A 269 -10.49 -0.93 10.16
CA PRO A 269 -11.00 -2.30 10.26
C PRO A 269 -11.81 -2.79 9.04
N HIS A 270 -12.12 -1.93 8.07
CA HIS A 270 -12.96 -2.29 6.94
C HIS A 270 -12.19 -3.16 5.92
N LEU A 271 -12.92 -4.05 5.25
CA LEU A 271 -12.40 -4.96 4.20
C LEU A 271 -12.49 -4.36 2.79
N GLY A 272 -12.73 -3.06 2.70
CA GLY A 272 -12.78 -2.36 1.43
C GLY A 272 -12.72 -0.86 1.60
N TYR A 273 -12.24 -0.19 0.56
CA TYR A 273 -12.09 1.25 0.53
C TYR A 273 -12.20 1.78 -0.90
N THR A 274 -12.84 2.95 -1.04
CA THR A 274 -12.92 3.66 -2.32
C THR A 274 -11.75 4.63 -2.44
N LEU A 275 -10.81 4.32 -3.32
CA LEU A 275 -9.82 5.27 -3.81
C LEU A 275 -10.53 6.30 -4.69
N ARG A 276 -10.38 7.58 -4.36
CA ARG A 276 -11.02 8.70 -5.06
C ARG A 276 -9.95 9.61 -5.67
N HIS A 277 -10.38 10.51 -6.55
CA HIS A 277 -9.51 11.51 -7.21
C HIS A 277 -8.40 10.84 -8.05
N LEU A 278 -8.72 9.71 -8.66
CA LEU A 278 -7.83 9.04 -9.59
C LEU A 278 -7.97 9.64 -10.98
N LYS A 279 -6.86 9.75 -11.69
CA LYS A 279 -6.86 10.20 -13.08
C LYS A 279 -7.38 9.07 -13.98
N PRO A 280 -8.38 9.34 -14.83
CA PRO A 280 -8.83 8.36 -15.81
C PRO A 280 -7.68 7.90 -16.72
N PHE A 281 -7.77 6.67 -17.21
CA PHE A 281 -6.79 6.04 -18.12
C PHE A 281 -5.35 5.97 -17.57
N THR A 282 -5.19 6.10 -16.26
CA THR A 282 -3.91 5.93 -15.57
C THR A 282 -3.94 4.63 -14.76
N TYR A 283 -2.92 3.79 -14.93
CA TYR A 283 -2.78 2.58 -14.11
C TYR A 283 -2.33 2.93 -12.69
N TYR A 284 -2.90 2.26 -11.71
CA TYR A 284 -2.56 2.34 -10.31
C TYR A 284 -2.26 0.94 -9.76
N SER A 285 -1.17 0.81 -9.02
CA SER A 285 -0.85 -0.41 -8.27
C SER A 285 -1.22 -0.24 -6.81
N MET A 286 -1.79 -1.26 -6.21
CA MET A 286 -2.40 -1.20 -4.88
C MET A 286 -2.00 -2.44 -4.08
N ARG A 287 -1.72 -2.27 -2.80
CA ARG A 287 -1.35 -3.38 -1.90
C ARG A 287 -1.94 -3.20 -0.53
N VAL A 288 -2.25 -4.31 0.13
CA VAL A 288 -2.86 -4.33 1.46
C VAL A 288 -2.07 -5.20 2.43
N CYS A 289 -2.06 -4.84 3.71
CA CYS A 289 -1.62 -5.71 4.80
C CYS A 289 -2.54 -5.56 6.02
N GLY A 290 -2.47 -6.51 6.95
CA GLY A 290 -3.23 -6.53 8.19
C GLY A 290 -2.33 -6.54 9.43
N ARG A 291 -2.91 -6.19 10.58
CA ARG A 291 -2.34 -6.42 11.91
C ARG A 291 -3.43 -6.86 12.89
N VAL A 292 -3.04 -7.66 13.88
CA VAL A 292 -3.99 -8.27 14.84
C VAL A 292 -4.36 -7.27 15.94
N GLU A 293 -3.38 -6.51 16.41
CA GLU A 293 -3.54 -5.46 17.42
C GLU A 293 -2.61 -4.29 17.09
N GLU A 294 -2.84 -3.12 17.68
CA GLU A 294 -2.03 -1.92 17.40
C GLU A 294 -0.54 -2.09 17.73
N THR A 295 -0.24 -2.93 18.71
CA THR A 295 1.11 -3.25 19.19
C THR A 295 1.84 -4.25 18.30
N THR A 296 1.08 -5.03 17.51
CA THR A 296 1.66 -6.03 16.62
C THR A 296 2.19 -5.38 15.33
N PRO A 297 3.34 -5.85 14.82
CA PRO A 297 3.84 -5.39 13.54
C PRO A 297 2.86 -5.77 12.42
N TRP A 298 2.80 -4.93 11.38
CA TRP A 298 2.04 -5.25 10.17
C TRP A 298 2.55 -6.54 9.53
N CYS A 299 1.63 -7.36 9.03
CA CYS A 299 2.00 -8.53 8.24
C CYS A 299 2.63 -8.12 6.91
N VAL A 300 3.17 -9.11 6.19
CA VAL A 300 3.69 -8.91 4.84
C VAL A 300 2.60 -8.40 3.90
N TRP A 301 2.98 -7.54 2.95
CA TRP A 301 2.07 -6.98 1.96
C TRP A 301 1.51 -8.05 1.02
N SER A 302 0.29 -7.83 0.54
CA SER A 302 -0.33 -8.57 -0.55
C SER A 302 0.48 -8.46 -1.84
N VAL A 303 0.19 -9.34 -2.81
CA VAL A 303 0.64 -9.12 -4.19
C VAL A 303 0.02 -7.80 -4.68
N PRO A 304 0.79 -6.87 -5.27
CA PRO A 304 0.22 -5.63 -5.79
C PRO A 304 -0.79 -5.92 -6.89
N ALA A 305 -2.02 -5.41 -6.73
CA ALA A 305 -3.05 -5.48 -7.74
C ALA A 305 -3.05 -4.20 -8.58
N VAL A 306 -3.19 -4.33 -9.89
CA VAL A 306 -3.09 -3.23 -10.85
C VAL A 306 -4.45 -3.02 -11.50
N ALA A 307 -4.93 -1.78 -11.49
CA ALA A 307 -6.17 -1.39 -12.13
C ALA A 307 -6.10 0.05 -12.64
N MET A 308 -7.05 0.42 -13.49
CA MET A 308 -7.28 1.79 -13.94
C MET A 308 -8.77 2.09 -13.88
N THR A 309 -9.13 3.36 -13.77
CA THR A 309 -10.52 3.80 -14.00
C THR A 309 -10.61 4.47 -15.35
N ARG A 310 -11.66 4.17 -16.12
CA ARG A 310 -11.99 4.82 -17.39
C ARG A 310 -13.04 5.92 -17.18
N LEU A 311 -13.72 5.85 -16.04
CA LEU A 311 -14.84 6.71 -15.70
C LEU A 311 -14.33 8.04 -15.15
N GLN A 312 -14.73 9.12 -15.80
CA GLN A 312 -14.37 10.47 -15.37
C GLN A 312 -15.02 10.81 -14.02
N PRO A 313 -14.37 11.62 -13.16
CA PRO A 313 -14.99 12.11 -11.95
C PRO A 313 -16.22 12.95 -12.27
N TYR A 314 -17.26 12.87 -11.45
CA TYR A 314 -18.41 13.74 -11.57
C TYR A 314 -18.04 15.18 -11.22
N GLU A 315 -18.22 16.08 -12.19
CA GLU A 315 -17.88 17.49 -12.09
C GLU A 315 -18.96 18.37 -12.70
N TRP A 316 -19.26 19.48 -12.03
CA TRP A 316 -20.08 20.57 -12.55
C TRP A 316 -19.30 21.40 -13.55
N ARG A 317 -20.01 21.93 -14.55
CA ARG A 317 -19.44 22.88 -15.50
C ARG A 317 -19.15 24.23 -14.85
N ASP A 318 -17.97 24.78 -15.09
CA ASP A 318 -17.63 26.14 -14.66
C ASP A 318 -18.05 27.19 -15.70
N GLY A 319 -18.24 28.44 -15.26
CA GLY A 319 -18.52 29.59 -16.12
C GLY A 319 -20.01 29.83 -16.46
N VAL A 320 -20.95 29.11 -15.84
CA VAL A 320 -22.40 29.35 -16.00
C VAL A 320 -22.84 30.54 -15.15
N ASP A 321 -23.51 31.53 -15.75
CA ASP A 321 -23.96 32.70 -15.02
C ASP A 321 -24.97 32.34 -13.90
N GLY A 322 -24.75 32.90 -12.72
CA GLY A 322 -25.60 32.64 -11.54
C GLY A 322 -25.07 31.55 -10.61
N TYR A 323 -24.05 30.78 -11.01
CA TYR A 323 -23.45 29.74 -10.16
C TYR A 323 -21.97 29.99 -9.88
N CYS A 324 -21.52 29.55 -8.71
CA CYS A 324 -20.12 29.54 -8.31
C CYS A 324 -19.68 28.10 -8.03
N ILE A 325 -18.60 27.66 -8.70
CA ILE A 325 -18.07 26.30 -8.59
C ILE A 325 -16.85 26.25 -7.65
N SER A 326 -16.72 25.19 -6.86
CA SER A 326 -15.65 24.99 -5.88
C SER A 326 -15.37 23.51 -5.63
N ASN A 327 -14.32 23.19 -4.85
CA ASN A 327 -13.94 21.83 -4.46
C ASN A 327 -13.69 20.91 -5.68
N GLU A 328 -12.74 21.28 -6.54
CA GLU A 328 -12.39 20.53 -7.76
C GLU A 328 -13.62 20.26 -8.65
N ASN A 329 -14.42 21.30 -8.90
CA ASN A 329 -15.66 21.22 -9.68
C ASN A 329 -16.77 20.33 -9.10
N LYS A 330 -16.62 19.78 -7.89
CA LYS A 330 -17.63 18.91 -7.29
C LYS A 330 -18.72 19.65 -6.52
N MET A 331 -18.56 20.95 -6.29
CA MET A 331 -19.48 21.72 -5.45
C MET A 331 -19.92 23.00 -6.14
N ALA A 332 -21.23 23.16 -6.27
CA ALA A 332 -21.82 24.30 -6.95
C ALA A 332 -22.78 25.05 -6.03
N THR A 333 -22.72 26.39 -6.08
CA THR A 333 -23.52 27.29 -5.24
C THR A 333 -24.30 28.25 -6.13
N CYS A 334 -25.62 28.37 -5.92
CA CYS A 334 -26.42 29.40 -6.56
C CYS A 334 -26.15 30.75 -5.89
N CYS A 335 -25.61 31.69 -6.66
CA CYS A 335 -25.05 32.96 -6.20
C CYS A 335 -25.95 34.17 -6.54
N LYS A 336 -27.00 33.99 -7.34
CA LYS A 336 -27.90 35.07 -7.79
C LYS A 336 -29.36 34.65 -7.68
N ASP A 337 -30.22 35.63 -7.41
CA ASP A 337 -31.67 35.46 -7.52
C ASP A 337 -32.10 35.76 -8.96
N VAL A 338 -32.72 34.79 -9.64
CA VAL A 338 -33.12 34.87 -11.05
C VAL A 338 -34.49 34.20 -11.22
N GLU A 339 -35.43 34.86 -11.91
CA GLU A 339 -36.79 34.31 -12.14
C GLU A 339 -36.78 33.02 -12.99
N LYS A 340 -35.81 32.90 -13.89
CA LYS A 340 -35.61 31.73 -14.76
C LYS A 340 -34.15 31.31 -14.69
N PRO A 341 -33.79 30.38 -13.79
CA PRO A 341 -32.41 29.94 -13.66
C PRO A 341 -31.98 29.15 -14.90
N LEU A 342 -30.73 29.36 -15.33
CA LEU A 342 -30.08 28.47 -16.28
C LEU A 342 -29.81 27.13 -15.61
N GLY A 343 -29.96 26.04 -16.36
CA GLY A 343 -29.52 24.73 -15.92
C GLY A 343 -27.99 24.66 -15.86
N LEU A 344 -27.45 24.32 -14.69
CA LEU A 344 -26.03 24.03 -14.50
C LEU A 344 -25.79 22.54 -14.70
N TYR A 345 -25.16 22.19 -15.83
CA TYR A 345 -24.89 20.82 -16.24
C TYR A 345 -23.55 20.32 -15.72
N SER A 346 -23.37 19.00 -15.77
CA SER A 346 -22.06 18.35 -15.75
C SER A 346 -21.16 18.82 -16.92
N THR A 347 -19.84 18.66 -16.77
CA THR A 347 -18.87 19.04 -17.83
C THR A 347 -19.02 18.24 -19.13
N GLY A 348 -19.66 17.07 -19.06
CA GLY A 348 -20.03 16.21 -20.20
C GLY A 348 -21.11 15.19 -19.79
N GLN A 349 -21.35 14.17 -20.61
CA GLN A 349 -22.19 13.02 -20.23
C GLN A 349 -21.41 12.10 -19.30
N LEU A 350 -21.23 12.53 -18.05
CA LEU A 350 -20.38 11.83 -17.09
C LEU A 350 -21.10 10.67 -16.40
N TYR A 351 -22.43 10.69 -16.34
CA TYR A 351 -23.20 9.66 -15.67
C TYR A 351 -23.37 8.44 -16.57
N THR A 352 -22.71 7.34 -16.24
CA THR A 352 -22.86 6.06 -16.95
C THR A 352 -23.82 5.14 -16.21
N CYS A 353 -24.73 4.51 -16.96
CA CYS A 353 -25.68 3.53 -16.42
C CYS A 353 -24.96 2.39 -15.67
N GLY A 354 -25.54 1.92 -14.56
CA GLY A 354 -24.92 0.93 -13.66
C GLY A 354 -24.08 1.55 -12.53
N HIS A 355 -23.86 2.87 -12.55
CA HIS A 355 -23.26 3.60 -11.44
C HIS A 355 -24.28 4.50 -10.71
N SER A 356 -23.98 4.79 -9.45
CA SER A 356 -24.74 5.73 -8.63
C SER A 356 -24.17 7.13 -8.77
N VAL A 357 -25.02 8.15 -8.91
CA VAL A 357 -24.63 9.55 -8.69
C VAL A 357 -25.37 10.11 -7.49
N ALA A 358 -24.64 10.68 -6.55
CA ALA A 358 -25.20 11.23 -5.33
C ALA A 358 -25.02 12.76 -5.28
N PHE A 359 -26.10 13.44 -4.91
CA PHE A 359 -26.14 14.88 -4.71
C PHE A 359 -26.34 15.18 -3.24
N ARG A 360 -25.33 15.76 -2.60
CA ARG A 360 -25.39 16.21 -1.21
C ARG A 360 -25.82 17.67 -1.15
N ILE A 361 -26.96 17.92 -0.53
CA ILE A 361 -27.45 19.28 -0.27
C ILE A 361 -26.69 19.85 0.95
N VAL A 362 -25.73 20.73 0.71
CA VAL A 362 -24.87 21.32 1.74
C VAL A 362 -25.53 22.53 2.41
N ASP A 363 -26.27 23.30 1.62
CA ASP A 363 -27.02 24.47 2.08
C ASP A 363 -28.27 24.70 1.20
N VAL A 364 -29.25 25.41 1.75
CA VAL A 364 -30.56 25.60 1.11
C VAL A 364 -30.90 27.08 0.97
N GLY A 365 -31.45 27.44 -0.19
CA GLY A 365 -32.02 28.76 -0.45
C GLY A 365 -33.54 28.76 -0.30
N GLN A 366 -34.18 29.83 -0.77
CA GLN A 366 -35.63 29.86 -0.91
C GLN A 366 -36.07 28.80 -1.93
N ALA A 367 -37.10 28.02 -1.60
CA ALA A 367 -37.61 26.96 -2.46
C ALA A 367 -38.53 27.52 -3.56
N CYS A 368 -38.28 27.13 -4.81
CA CYS A 368 -39.20 27.31 -5.93
C CYS A 368 -39.64 25.94 -6.47
N ALA A 369 -40.89 25.81 -6.94
CA ALA A 369 -41.40 24.53 -7.42
C ALA A 369 -40.67 24.00 -8.68
N SER A 370 -40.09 24.91 -9.47
CA SER A 370 -39.27 24.59 -10.66
C SER A 370 -37.83 24.24 -10.33
N ASP A 371 -37.39 24.41 -9.08
CA ASP A 371 -36.01 24.18 -8.68
C ASP A 371 -35.77 22.72 -8.35
N GLY A 372 -34.55 22.24 -8.63
CA GLY A 372 -34.13 20.90 -8.24
C GLY A 372 -33.01 20.34 -9.12
N ILE A 373 -32.96 19.01 -9.20
CA ILE A 373 -31.85 18.25 -9.80
C ILE A 373 -32.43 17.20 -10.74
N ALA A 374 -31.80 16.98 -11.89
CA ALA A 374 -32.24 16.02 -12.89
C ALA A 374 -31.09 15.24 -13.54
N LEU A 375 -31.44 14.06 -14.07
CA LEU A 375 -30.68 13.38 -15.12
C LEU A 375 -31.32 13.72 -16.49
N THR A 376 -30.51 13.96 -17.52
CA THR A 376 -30.99 14.36 -18.85
C THR A 376 -30.11 13.81 -19.97
N VAL A 377 -30.74 13.46 -21.09
CA VAL A 377 -30.07 12.92 -22.29
C VAL A 377 -29.31 14.02 -23.03
N SER A 378 -29.92 15.21 -23.16
CA SER A 378 -29.36 16.35 -23.89
C SER A 378 -29.29 17.60 -23.04
N GLU A 379 -28.39 18.50 -23.43
CA GLU A 379 -28.19 19.79 -22.82
C GLU A 379 -29.08 20.86 -23.47
N ARG A 380 -29.87 21.55 -22.63
CA ARG A 380 -30.65 22.72 -23.04
C ARG A 380 -30.76 23.67 -21.85
N GLU A 381 -29.85 24.64 -21.77
CA GLU A 381 -29.64 25.49 -20.57
C GLU A 381 -30.83 26.39 -20.21
N SER A 382 -31.59 26.84 -21.20
CA SER A 382 -32.72 27.79 -21.01
C SER A 382 -34.09 27.12 -20.88
N GLU A 383 -34.17 25.79 -20.98
CA GLU A 383 -35.40 25.03 -20.84
C GLU A 383 -35.58 24.53 -19.40
N PRO A 384 -36.82 24.41 -18.90
CA PRO A 384 -37.06 23.90 -17.56
C PRO A 384 -36.67 22.42 -17.46
N LEU A 385 -36.38 21.97 -16.24
CA LEU A 385 -35.91 20.61 -16.00
C LEU A 385 -37.02 19.56 -16.12
N ASN A 386 -38.30 19.92 -16.03
CA ASN A 386 -39.43 19.02 -16.22
C ASN A 386 -39.79 18.88 -17.71
N ARG A 387 -38.93 18.25 -18.50
CA ARG A 387 -39.07 18.13 -19.96
C ARG A 387 -38.91 16.70 -20.48
N PRO A 388 -39.31 16.40 -21.73
CA PRO A 388 -38.98 15.13 -22.37
C PRO A 388 -37.46 14.85 -22.38
N GLY A 389 -37.07 13.60 -22.14
CA GLY A 389 -35.66 13.21 -22.07
C GLY A 389 -34.98 13.59 -20.74
N SER A 390 -35.76 13.74 -19.66
CA SER A 390 -35.23 14.02 -18.33
C SER A 390 -35.98 13.33 -17.20
N VAL A 391 -35.26 13.00 -16.14
CA VAL A 391 -35.79 12.55 -14.84
C VAL A 391 -35.43 13.59 -13.80
N PHE A 392 -36.41 14.38 -13.38
CA PHE A 392 -36.23 15.56 -12.55
C PHE A 392 -36.87 15.37 -11.17
N VAL A 393 -36.13 15.76 -10.13
CA VAL A 393 -36.59 15.80 -8.74
C VAL A 393 -36.57 17.25 -8.28
N SER A 394 -37.76 17.79 -7.99
CA SER A 394 -37.88 19.13 -7.44
C SER A 394 -37.44 19.20 -5.97
N VAL A 395 -37.12 20.39 -5.49
CA VAL A 395 -36.81 20.65 -4.06
C VAL A 395 -37.94 20.26 -3.10
N SER A 396 -39.19 20.19 -3.59
CA SER A 396 -40.35 19.75 -2.83
C SER A 396 -40.48 18.22 -2.71
N GLY A 397 -39.64 17.46 -3.41
CA GLY A 397 -39.71 16.00 -3.50
C GLY A 397 -40.66 15.48 -4.60
N THR A 398 -41.22 16.36 -5.44
CA THR A 398 -42.01 15.95 -6.60
C THR A 398 -41.09 15.42 -7.70
N VAL A 399 -41.43 14.25 -8.28
CA VAL A 399 -40.66 13.59 -9.34
C VAL A 399 -41.36 13.74 -10.68
N TYR A 400 -40.61 14.13 -11.71
CA TYR A 400 -41.02 14.22 -13.09
C TYR A 400 -40.18 13.28 -13.93
N MET A 401 -40.80 12.60 -14.90
CA MET A 401 -40.09 11.81 -15.90
C MET A 401 -40.71 12.11 -17.26
N ASP A 402 -39.85 12.50 -18.20
CA ASP A 402 -40.22 13.00 -19.52
C ASP A 402 -41.25 14.14 -19.46
N GLY A 403 -41.10 15.02 -18.47
CA GLY A 403 -42.01 16.15 -18.22
C GLY A 403 -43.34 15.78 -17.56
N VAL A 404 -43.60 14.50 -17.30
CA VAL A 404 -44.84 14.04 -16.64
C VAL A 404 -44.63 13.88 -15.14
N GLU A 405 -45.43 14.58 -14.32
CA GLU A 405 -45.42 14.45 -12.86
C GLU A 405 -45.85 13.04 -12.44
N LYS A 406 -45.09 12.44 -11.52
CA LYS A 406 -45.40 11.14 -10.93
C LYS A 406 -46.13 11.34 -9.60
N LEU A 407 -47.06 10.43 -9.31
CA LEU A 407 -47.90 10.47 -8.09
C LEU A 407 -47.08 10.27 -6.81
N THR A 408 -46.00 9.51 -6.89
CA THR A 408 -45.12 9.22 -5.74
C THR A 408 -44.21 10.41 -5.46
N ARG A 409 -44.25 10.91 -4.24
CA ARG A 409 -43.40 12.01 -3.76
C ARG A 409 -42.31 11.50 -2.84
N LEU A 410 -41.11 12.04 -3.01
CA LEU A 410 -39.97 11.87 -2.12
C LEU A 410 -40.02 12.92 -0.99
N PRO A 411 -39.23 12.76 0.08
CA PRO A 411 -39.06 13.81 1.08
C PRO A 411 -38.47 15.08 0.43
N PRO A 412 -38.76 16.28 0.96
CA PRO A 412 -38.20 17.53 0.44
C PRO A 412 -36.68 17.57 0.63
N LEU A 413 -36.00 18.28 -0.29
CA LEU A 413 -34.56 18.47 -0.23
C LEU A 413 -34.24 19.52 0.84
N THR A 414 -33.60 19.08 1.93
CA THR A 414 -33.20 19.93 3.05
C THR A 414 -31.70 19.87 3.25
N ARG A 415 -31.17 20.73 4.11
CA ARG A 415 -29.74 20.72 4.43
C ARG A 415 -29.33 19.36 5.00
N GLY A 416 -28.30 18.74 4.42
CA GLY A 416 -27.81 17.40 4.77
C GLY A 416 -28.48 16.27 4.01
N THR A 417 -29.54 16.53 3.23
CA THR A 417 -30.18 15.51 2.39
C THR A 417 -29.20 15.01 1.32
N MET A 418 -29.19 13.69 1.11
CA MET A 418 -28.53 13.03 -0.01
C MET A 418 -29.60 12.54 -0.97
N LEU A 419 -29.53 12.99 -2.23
CA LEU A 419 -30.36 12.54 -3.35
C LEU A 419 -29.48 11.65 -4.24
N THR A 420 -29.85 10.39 -4.40
CA THR A 420 -29.09 9.43 -5.21
C THR A 420 -29.92 8.98 -6.40
N PHE A 421 -29.29 8.91 -7.57
CA PHE A 421 -29.84 8.22 -8.73
C PHE A 421 -29.02 6.97 -9.01
N ASP A 422 -29.71 5.84 -9.05
CA ASP A 422 -29.20 4.54 -9.44
C ASP A 422 -29.90 4.09 -10.71
N THR A 423 -29.15 3.64 -11.71
CA THR A 423 -29.74 3.13 -12.94
C THR A 423 -29.25 1.75 -13.29
N GLU A 424 -30.19 0.94 -13.81
CA GLU A 424 -29.93 -0.40 -14.30
C GLU A 424 -30.46 -0.53 -15.73
N SER A 425 -29.64 -1.06 -16.64
CA SER A 425 -30.04 -1.30 -18.02
C SER A 425 -30.94 -2.54 -18.08
N LEU A 426 -32.18 -2.38 -18.55
CA LEU A 426 -33.13 -3.49 -18.71
C LEU A 426 -33.08 -4.06 -20.13
N LEU A 427 -33.15 -3.17 -21.12
CA LEU A 427 -33.12 -3.45 -22.56
C LEU A 427 -32.40 -2.30 -23.25
N PRO A 428 -31.89 -2.48 -24.49
CA PRO A 428 -31.35 -1.37 -25.27
C PRO A 428 -32.34 -0.21 -25.34
N GLY A 429 -31.91 0.98 -24.89
CA GLY A 429 -32.76 2.18 -24.84
C GLY A 429 -33.79 2.24 -23.70
N LYS A 430 -33.80 1.29 -22.76
CA LYS A 430 -34.68 1.31 -21.59
C LYS A 430 -33.92 1.04 -20.30
N ILE A 431 -33.95 2.02 -19.39
CA ILE A 431 -33.28 1.96 -18.09
C ILE A 431 -34.29 2.01 -16.95
N ARG A 432 -33.98 1.32 -15.86
CA ARG A 432 -34.67 1.46 -14.59
C ARG A 432 -33.96 2.50 -13.75
N VAL A 433 -34.66 3.55 -13.35
CA VAL A 433 -34.14 4.63 -12.50
C VAL A 433 -34.71 4.46 -11.10
N SER A 434 -33.84 4.24 -10.12
CA SER A 434 -34.17 4.30 -8.71
C SER A 434 -33.65 5.60 -8.12
N ILE A 435 -34.52 6.32 -7.42
CA ILE A 435 -34.22 7.61 -6.81
C ILE A 435 -34.38 7.44 -5.30
N ASP A 436 -33.29 7.60 -4.55
CA ASP A 436 -33.27 7.57 -3.09
C ASP A 436 -33.13 8.99 -2.54
N VAL A 437 -34.04 9.37 -1.65
CA VAL A 437 -33.91 10.56 -0.82
C VAL A 437 -34.23 10.18 0.62
N ALA A 438 -33.23 10.31 1.50
CA ALA A 438 -33.35 10.06 2.94
C ALA A 438 -33.95 8.67 3.27
N GLY A 439 -33.59 7.62 2.51
CA GLY A 439 -34.01 6.24 2.73
C GLY A 439 -35.38 5.90 2.13
N LYS A 440 -36.05 6.88 1.48
CA LYS A 440 -37.25 6.62 0.69
C LYS A 440 -36.85 6.46 -0.78
N ILE A 441 -37.12 5.28 -1.32
CA ILE A 441 -36.76 4.92 -2.70
C ILE A 441 -38.03 4.88 -3.56
N VAL A 442 -37.95 5.49 -4.75
CA VAL A 442 -38.94 5.33 -5.83
C VAL A 442 -38.24 4.81 -7.07
N THR A 443 -38.88 3.92 -7.82
CA THR A 443 -38.28 3.29 -8.99
C THR A 443 -39.22 3.37 -10.17
N PHE A 444 -38.67 3.73 -11.33
CA PHE A 444 -39.41 3.89 -12.58
C PHE A 444 -38.64 3.32 -13.75
N ASP A 445 -39.35 2.86 -14.77
CA ASP A 445 -38.76 2.49 -16.05
C ASP A 445 -38.79 3.72 -16.97
N TRP A 446 -37.62 4.13 -17.49
CA TRP A 446 -37.43 5.27 -18.39
C TRP A 446 -36.95 4.79 -19.77
N VAL A 447 -37.58 5.28 -20.83
CA VAL A 447 -37.27 4.95 -22.22
C VAL A 447 -36.54 6.13 -22.85
N ILE A 448 -35.34 5.88 -23.39
CA ILE A 448 -34.49 6.88 -24.02
C ILE A 448 -34.62 6.73 -25.54
N GLU A 449 -35.30 7.69 -26.16
CA GLU A 449 -35.66 7.64 -27.60
C GLU A 449 -34.46 7.82 -28.55
N ASP A 450 -33.29 8.23 -28.05
CA ASP A 450 -32.09 8.50 -28.87
C ASP A 450 -31.15 7.29 -29.09
N ALA A 451 -31.42 6.12 -28.51
CA ALA A 451 -30.54 4.94 -28.67
C ALA A 451 -30.66 4.24 -30.05
N SER A 452 -31.61 4.64 -30.90
CA SER A 452 -31.90 3.96 -32.18
C SER A 452 -31.40 4.67 -33.45
N SER A 453 -30.66 5.77 -33.36
CA SER A 453 -30.33 6.62 -34.53
C SER A 453 -28.89 6.54 -35.05
N ASN A 454 -27.98 5.75 -34.45
CA ASN A 454 -26.62 5.53 -34.98
C ASN A 454 -26.30 4.05 -35.22
N ILE A 455 -27.12 3.37 -36.02
CA ILE A 455 -26.79 2.06 -36.59
C ILE A 455 -25.84 2.29 -37.77
N ASN A 456 -24.56 2.53 -37.50
CA ASN A 456 -23.48 2.40 -38.52
C ASN A 456 -22.07 2.18 -37.92
N SER A 457 -21.96 1.73 -36.66
CA SER A 457 -20.71 1.19 -36.13
C SER A 457 -20.90 -0.28 -35.77
N MET A 458 -20.54 -1.17 -36.68
CA MET A 458 -20.24 -2.55 -36.33
C MET A 458 -19.13 -2.54 -35.27
N GLN A 459 -19.35 -3.27 -34.16
CA GLN A 459 -18.53 -3.36 -32.95
C GLN A 459 -18.88 -2.35 -31.84
N GLN A 460 -20.06 -2.48 -31.23
CA GLN A 460 -20.32 -2.01 -29.87
C GLN A 460 -20.99 -3.15 -29.10
N THR A 461 -20.26 -3.71 -28.13
CA THR A 461 -20.71 -4.79 -27.24
C THR A 461 -20.99 -4.33 -25.82
N ASP A 462 -21.16 -3.03 -25.58
CA ASP A 462 -21.65 -2.51 -24.29
C ASP A 462 -22.64 -1.36 -24.53
N ASN A 463 -23.85 -1.52 -23.99
CA ASN A 463 -24.93 -0.52 -24.00
C ASN A 463 -24.68 0.53 -22.91
N ASP A 464 -23.58 1.27 -22.99
CA ASP A 464 -23.24 2.30 -22.02
C ASP A 464 -24.08 3.56 -22.30
N ILE A 465 -25.21 3.67 -21.62
CA ILE A 465 -26.04 4.88 -21.65
C ILE A 465 -25.35 5.93 -20.78
N GLU A 466 -24.88 7.00 -21.42
CA GLU A 466 -24.27 8.15 -20.79
C GLU A 466 -25.24 9.33 -20.73
N LEU A 467 -25.36 9.97 -19.57
CA LEU A 467 -26.29 11.08 -19.32
C LEU A 467 -25.58 12.26 -18.70
N PHE A 468 -26.17 13.44 -18.88
CA PHE A 468 -25.84 14.60 -18.06
C PHE A 468 -26.60 14.55 -16.74
N PHE A 469 -25.97 15.09 -15.70
CA PHE A 469 -26.72 15.57 -14.55
C PHE A 469 -26.77 17.09 -14.57
N VAL A 470 -27.87 17.65 -14.09
CA VAL A 470 -28.14 19.09 -14.14
C VAL A 470 -28.87 19.54 -12.88
N MET A 471 -28.62 20.77 -12.46
CA MET A 471 -29.42 21.42 -11.43
C MET A 471 -29.84 22.82 -11.83
N ALA A 472 -30.97 23.28 -11.32
CA ALA A 472 -31.48 24.64 -11.56
C ALA A 472 -32.10 25.19 -10.28
N PHE A 473 -31.65 26.37 -9.84
CA PHE A 473 -32.14 27.03 -8.62
C PHE A 473 -32.38 28.52 -8.86
N SER A 474 -33.59 28.97 -8.58
CA SER A 474 -34.04 30.35 -8.83
C SER A 474 -33.50 31.35 -7.80
N TYR A 475 -33.25 30.90 -6.58
CA TYR A 475 -32.83 31.76 -5.47
C TYR A 475 -31.44 31.39 -4.96
N ARG A 476 -30.69 32.38 -4.49
CA ARG A 476 -29.36 32.20 -3.91
C ARG A 476 -29.42 31.36 -2.62
N GLY A 477 -28.29 30.73 -2.30
CA GLY A 477 -28.09 29.97 -1.06
C GLY A 477 -28.16 28.46 -1.21
N TRP A 478 -28.72 27.95 -2.32
CA TRP A 478 -28.62 26.53 -2.64
C TRP A 478 -27.18 26.14 -2.94
N LYS A 479 -26.68 25.11 -2.23
CA LYS A 479 -25.32 24.60 -2.40
C LYS A 479 -25.35 23.08 -2.46
N VAL A 480 -24.85 22.52 -3.56
CA VAL A 480 -24.94 21.09 -3.88
C VAL A 480 -23.57 20.53 -4.21
N GLY A 481 -23.22 19.41 -3.58
CA GLY A 481 -22.05 18.59 -3.94
C GLY A 481 -22.46 17.38 -4.77
N VAL A 482 -21.65 16.98 -5.75
CA VAL A 482 -21.83 15.74 -6.53
C VAL A 482 -20.74 14.72 -6.17
N GLU A 483 -21.12 13.45 -6.02
CA GLU A 483 -20.24 12.33 -5.64
C GLU A 483 -20.54 11.02 -6.37
#